data_AF-A0A2T3LRG6-F1
#
_entry.id   AF-A0A2T3LRG6-F1
#
_cell.length_a   1.000
_cell.length_b   1.000
_cell.length_c   1.000
_cell.angle_alpha   90.00
_cell.angle_beta   90.00
_cell.angle_gamma   90.00
#
_symmetry.space_group_name_H-M   'P 1'
#
loop_
_entity.id
_entity.type
_entity.pdbx_description
1 polymer ?
#
loop_
_entity_poly.entity_id
_entity_poly.type
_entity_poly.pdbx_seq_one_letter_code
_entity_poly.pdbx_strand_id
1 'polypeptide(L)'
;MKFLIVLSMLLTISTSHSIILSESKFQEIGGNIHNIPESIKVDNEILREMSLHPEYLTVGSISSKKGRCTATLLGQDNNGFSYIFTAAHCMKYNKNKQQSDINATFTSWNKRTIAKGKGKIFVPKPLIRKPLSHKNDHIYYDMAILKLPTVDILLDQFGFPVPSPILNDNFLKKNAKVSFVGYGLWGVGNDISNDYKPAYGQQRRLYGENIVTHIISQHAFLIWLVNNNSNKWALPTTGDSGSAWWYKHKGLNVMVAITTKGKDNLALGSSLSKKIDWIKSVYSDVKLLSRTFLTIKKDNNAGEVGDYYQVKKQDGCYNYYELSKITNDSYRNLPDSHNDNSNWQFRGPFFEHNKQDLVMGDIFLYDNSESGELELFKLISPNINNITKTIPKDRSDNNSWIYMKKADIEYSQLINCSTYKDTVYKEPTLEETLAALSELQELFSNIVFLEQLANMYDNN
;
A
#
# COMPACT_ATOMS: atom_id res chain seq x y z
N MET A 1 13.01 68.61 0.02
CA MET A 1 11.90 67.80 0.57
C MET A 1 11.88 66.47 -0.17
N LYS A 2 12.17 65.37 0.52
CA LYS A 2 12.17 63.99 -0.03
C LYS A 2 10.77 63.41 0.11
N PHE A 3 10.20 62.84 -0.96
CA PHE A 3 9.05 61.94 -0.87
C PHE A 3 9.51 60.52 -1.22
N LEU A 4 9.54 59.66 -0.19
CA LEU A 4 9.75 58.23 -0.32
C LEU A 4 8.40 57.59 -0.67
N ILE A 5 8.28 56.98 -1.84
CA ILE A 5 7.14 56.10 -2.17
C ILE A 5 7.55 54.68 -1.79
N VAL A 6 7.02 54.18 -0.69
CA VAL A 6 7.14 52.78 -0.28
C VAL A 6 6.05 52.00 -1.01
N LEU A 7 6.42 51.35 -2.11
CA LEU A 7 5.55 50.43 -2.84
C LEU A 7 5.51 49.09 -2.10
N SER A 8 4.48 48.89 -1.28
CA SER A 8 4.21 47.62 -0.60
C SER A 8 3.79 46.55 -1.61
N MET A 9 4.73 45.71 -2.03
CA MET A 9 4.43 44.43 -2.71
C MET A 9 3.73 43.49 -1.71
N LEU A 10 2.41 43.42 -1.78
CA LEU A 10 1.62 42.33 -1.21
C LEU A 10 1.95 41.04 -1.96
N LEU A 11 2.93 40.30 -1.45
CA LEU A 11 3.17 38.90 -1.80
C LEU A 11 1.97 38.08 -1.30
N THR A 12 1.03 37.75 -2.19
CA THR A 12 0.01 36.74 -1.91
C THR A 12 0.69 35.37 -1.80
N ILE A 13 1.02 34.97 -0.59
CA ILE A 13 1.50 33.61 -0.29
C ILE A 13 0.28 32.70 -0.48
N SER A 14 0.33 31.81 -1.48
CA SER A 14 -0.73 30.83 -1.71
C SER A 14 -0.86 29.92 -0.48
N THR A 15 -2.02 30.01 0.18
CA THR A 15 -2.39 29.24 1.36
C THR A 15 -2.86 27.83 0.95
N SER A 16 -2.39 26.79 1.64
CA SER A 16 -2.28 25.41 1.09
C SER A 16 -3.14 24.37 1.83
N HIS A 17 -4.47 24.20 1.54
CA HIS A 17 -5.55 23.26 2.06
C HIS A 17 -5.36 21.70 2.00
N SER A 18 -5.68 20.91 3.04
CA SER A 18 -5.69 19.40 3.07
C SER A 18 -7.01 18.88 3.59
N ILE A 19 -7.23 17.64 3.19
CA ILE A 19 -8.29 16.73 3.54
C ILE A 19 -9.46 17.42 4.23
N ILE A 20 -10.48 17.68 3.42
CA ILE A 20 -11.78 18.13 3.88
C ILE A 20 -12.56 16.88 4.29
N LEU A 21 -13.07 16.87 5.51
CA LEU A 21 -13.96 15.82 6.01
C LEU A 21 -15.42 16.20 5.77
N SER A 22 -16.29 15.21 5.57
CA SER A 22 -17.73 15.43 5.71
C SER A 22 -18.04 15.72 7.17
N GLU A 23 -19.06 16.57 7.41
CA GLU A 23 -19.55 16.87 8.77
C GLU A 23 -19.92 15.60 9.53
N SER A 24 -20.60 14.66 8.87
CA SER A 24 -20.98 13.37 9.48
C SER A 24 -19.78 12.58 9.98
N LYS A 25 -18.68 12.54 9.20
CA LYS A 25 -17.47 11.82 9.62
C LYS A 25 -16.74 12.54 10.73
N PHE A 26 -16.72 13.87 10.69
CA PHE A 26 -16.15 14.68 11.77
C PHE A 26 -16.90 14.44 13.09
N GLN A 27 -18.23 14.39 13.07
CA GLN A 27 -19.04 14.04 14.24
C GLN A 27 -18.82 12.58 14.70
N GLU A 28 -18.71 11.64 13.76
CA GLU A 28 -18.46 10.22 14.05
C GLU A 28 -17.17 10.02 14.84
N ILE A 29 -16.11 10.79 14.55
CA ILE A 29 -14.84 10.74 15.28
C ILE A 29 -14.81 11.63 16.54
N GLY A 30 -15.96 12.15 16.97
CA GLY A 30 -16.10 12.95 18.20
C GLY A 30 -16.08 14.47 17.99
N GLY A 31 -15.94 14.92 16.75
CA GLY A 31 -15.82 16.34 16.40
C GLY A 31 -17.11 17.15 16.58
N ASN A 32 -16.97 18.41 16.99
CA ASN A 32 -18.06 19.35 17.20
C ASN A 32 -18.18 20.32 16.02
N ILE A 33 -19.21 20.15 15.18
CA ILE A 33 -19.49 21.01 14.02
C ILE A 33 -19.80 22.47 14.39
N HIS A 34 -20.16 22.76 15.64
CA HIS A 34 -20.38 24.12 16.12
C HIS A 34 -19.10 24.76 16.69
N ASN A 35 -17.99 24.02 16.76
CA ASN A 35 -16.69 24.51 17.20
C ASN A 35 -15.54 23.81 16.45
N ILE A 36 -15.59 23.84 15.12
CA ILE A 36 -14.59 23.23 14.23
C ILE A 36 -13.16 23.70 14.58
N PRO A 37 -12.89 25.01 14.81
CA PRO A 37 -11.52 25.47 15.05
C PRO A 37 -10.80 24.80 16.21
N GLU A 38 -11.47 24.52 17.33
CA GLU A 38 -10.86 23.86 18.48
C GLU A 38 -10.94 22.33 18.38
N SER A 39 -12.08 21.81 17.97
CA SER A 39 -12.34 20.38 17.90
C SER A 39 -11.44 19.68 16.86
N ILE A 40 -11.24 20.30 15.69
CA ILE A 40 -10.43 19.70 14.61
C ILE A 40 -8.96 19.47 14.99
N LYS A 41 -8.45 20.17 16.01
CA LYS A 41 -7.08 20.01 16.49
C LYS A 41 -6.89 18.69 17.23
N VAL A 42 -7.93 18.20 17.89
CA VAL A 42 -7.88 17.02 18.78
C VAL A 42 -8.57 15.83 18.14
N ASP A 43 -9.78 16.01 17.62
CA ASP A 43 -10.64 14.89 17.19
C ASP A 43 -10.17 14.25 15.87
N ASN A 44 -9.36 14.97 15.08
CA ASN A 44 -8.70 14.41 13.90
C ASN A 44 -7.48 13.54 14.23
N GLU A 45 -7.10 13.37 15.50
CA GLU A 45 -5.94 12.57 15.89
C GLU A 45 -6.04 11.13 15.39
N ILE A 46 -7.23 10.51 15.44
CA ILE A 46 -7.46 9.16 14.91
C ILE A 46 -7.09 9.09 13.43
N LEU A 47 -7.50 10.08 12.63
CA LEU A 47 -7.16 10.14 11.21
C LEU A 47 -5.68 10.46 10.97
N ARG A 48 -5.04 11.17 11.89
CA ARG A 48 -3.60 11.40 11.86
C ARG A 48 -2.84 10.11 12.15
N GLU A 49 -3.25 9.32 13.14
CA GLU A 49 -2.67 8.00 13.45
C GLU A 49 -2.82 7.03 12.27
N MET A 50 -4.01 6.96 11.66
CA MET A 50 -4.22 6.17 10.43
C MET A 50 -3.30 6.59 9.30
N SER A 51 -2.99 7.89 9.19
CA SER A 51 -2.06 8.39 8.18
C SER A 51 -0.63 7.90 8.39
N LEU A 52 -0.29 7.38 9.57
CA LEU A 52 1.03 6.85 9.93
C LEU A 52 1.12 5.32 9.80
N HIS A 53 0.09 4.67 9.27
CA HIS A 53 0.19 3.24 8.96
C HIS A 53 1.34 2.93 7.98
N PRO A 54 1.98 1.75 8.07
CA PRO A 54 3.16 1.38 7.30
C PRO A 54 3.04 1.65 5.79
N GLU A 55 1.89 1.36 5.19
CA GLU A 55 1.63 1.55 3.76
C GLU A 55 1.73 3.01 3.30
N TYR A 56 1.51 3.98 4.20
CA TYR A 56 1.51 5.40 3.88
C TYR A 56 2.82 6.10 4.25
N LEU A 57 3.78 5.42 4.88
CA LEU A 57 5.02 6.07 5.34
C LEU A 57 5.86 6.61 4.19
N THR A 58 5.69 6.09 2.97
CA THR A 58 6.31 6.62 1.74
C THR A 58 5.78 8.01 1.35
N VAL A 59 4.61 8.41 1.87
CA VAL A 59 4.02 9.72 1.62
C VAL A 59 4.73 10.76 2.49
N GLY A 60 5.16 11.84 1.87
CA GLY A 60 5.79 12.99 2.51
C GLY A 60 5.32 14.30 1.87
N SER A 61 6.06 15.36 2.16
CA SER A 61 5.83 16.68 1.55
C SER A 61 7.02 17.09 0.70
N ILE A 62 6.73 17.68 -0.46
CA ILE A 62 7.73 18.33 -1.31
C ILE A 62 7.62 19.84 -1.12
N SER A 63 8.73 20.48 -0.78
CA SER A 63 8.84 21.94 -0.68
C SER A 63 9.67 22.47 -1.86
N SER A 64 9.12 23.46 -2.55
CA SER A 64 9.76 24.12 -3.69
C SER A 64 9.48 25.62 -3.73
N LYS A 65 10.01 26.32 -4.74
CA LYS A 65 9.70 27.75 -4.97
C LYS A 65 8.21 28.04 -5.19
N LYS A 66 7.39 27.02 -5.52
CA LYS A 66 5.94 27.18 -5.70
C LYS A 66 5.14 26.98 -4.40
N GLY A 67 5.78 26.51 -3.34
CA GLY A 67 5.12 26.15 -2.09
C GLY A 67 5.29 24.68 -1.76
N ARG A 68 4.38 24.18 -0.92
CA ARG A 68 4.39 22.82 -0.39
C ARG A 68 3.28 22.00 -1.06
N CYS A 69 3.62 20.77 -1.43
CA CYS A 69 2.68 19.77 -1.93
C CYS A 69 2.90 18.43 -1.24
N THR A 70 1.96 17.52 -1.37
CA THR A 70 2.17 16.12 -1.03
C THR A 70 2.95 15.41 -2.14
N ALA A 71 3.76 14.43 -1.76
CA ALA A 71 4.48 13.57 -2.69
C ALA A 71 4.71 12.18 -2.08
N THR A 72 5.00 11.20 -2.93
CA THR A 72 5.29 9.82 -2.51
C THR A 72 6.69 9.43 -2.95
N LEU A 73 7.51 8.91 -2.04
CA LEU A 73 8.81 8.31 -2.39
C LEU A 73 8.57 6.99 -3.12
N LEU A 74 9.00 6.89 -4.38
CA LEU A 74 8.94 5.64 -5.15
C LEU A 74 10.10 4.71 -4.78
N GLY A 75 11.27 5.28 -4.49
CA GLY A 75 12.46 4.54 -4.10
C GLY A 75 13.73 5.36 -4.23
N GLN A 76 14.86 4.70 -4.01
CA GLN A 76 16.20 5.29 -4.04
C GLN A 76 17.11 4.40 -4.88
N ASP A 77 17.93 4.98 -5.75
CA ASP A 77 18.92 4.23 -6.53
C ASP A 77 20.28 4.17 -5.82
N ASN A 78 21.12 3.24 -6.29
CA ASN A 78 22.48 3.05 -5.80
C ASN A 78 23.43 4.22 -6.17
N ASN A 79 22.97 5.18 -6.97
CA ASN A 79 23.74 6.36 -7.37
C ASN A 79 23.47 7.56 -6.45
N GLY A 80 22.77 7.35 -5.33
CA GLY A 80 22.48 8.40 -4.35
C GLY A 80 21.37 9.34 -4.78
N PHE A 81 20.40 8.87 -5.57
CA PHE A 81 19.20 9.64 -5.92
C PHE A 81 17.92 9.01 -5.38
N SER A 82 17.01 9.87 -4.94
CA SER A 82 15.65 9.53 -4.56
C SER A 82 14.68 9.93 -5.67
N TYR A 83 13.72 9.05 -5.97
CA TYR A 83 12.68 9.27 -6.97
C TYR A 83 11.35 9.53 -6.28
N ILE A 84 10.83 10.73 -6.45
CA ILE A 84 9.66 11.23 -5.70
C ILE A 84 8.54 11.56 -6.68
N PHE A 85 7.38 10.98 -6.48
CA PHE A 85 6.21 11.17 -7.33
C PHE A 85 5.28 12.23 -6.77
N THR A 86 4.85 13.17 -7.61
CA THR A 86 3.99 14.30 -7.22
C THR A 86 3.24 14.86 -8.43
N ALA A 87 2.42 15.89 -8.27
CA ALA A 87 1.78 16.59 -9.38
C ALA A 87 2.78 17.54 -10.08
N ALA A 88 2.72 17.63 -11.42
CA ALA A 88 3.65 18.47 -12.17
C ALA A 88 3.51 19.95 -11.81
N HIS A 89 2.28 20.41 -11.56
CA HIS A 89 2.03 21.82 -11.20
C HIS A 89 2.66 22.24 -9.86
N CYS A 90 3.02 21.30 -8.98
CA CYS A 90 3.72 21.57 -7.71
C CYS A 90 5.15 22.10 -7.91
N MET A 91 5.70 21.94 -9.11
CA MET A 91 7.06 22.34 -9.45
C MET A 91 7.08 23.45 -10.51
N LYS A 92 8.06 24.33 -10.43
CA LYS A 92 8.38 25.26 -11.53
C LYS A 92 9.28 24.53 -12.51
N TYR A 93 8.79 24.26 -13.72
CA TYR A 93 9.50 23.54 -14.77
C TYR A 93 9.24 24.16 -16.14
N ASN A 94 10.07 23.81 -17.13
CA ASN A 94 9.87 24.23 -18.51
C ASN A 94 8.80 23.35 -19.16
N LYS A 95 7.60 23.91 -19.38
CA LYS A 95 6.46 23.19 -19.97
C LYS A 95 6.71 22.64 -21.39
N ASN A 96 7.75 23.14 -22.08
CA ASN A 96 8.13 22.69 -23.43
C ASN A 96 9.12 21.52 -23.40
N LYS A 97 9.57 21.09 -22.22
CA LYS A 97 10.51 19.97 -22.06
C LYS A 97 9.93 18.92 -21.13
N GLN A 98 10.18 17.66 -21.44
CA GLN A 98 9.83 16.55 -20.55
C GLN A 98 10.77 16.45 -19.34
N GLN A 99 11.92 17.10 -19.40
CA GLN A 99 12.90 17.15 -18.33
C GLN A 99 13.31 18.60 -18.08
N SER A 100 13.40 19.01 -16.82
CA SER A 100 13.91 20.33 -16.43
C SER A 100 14.72 20.23 -15.14
N ASP A 101 15.64 21.16 -14.94
CA ASP A 101 16.34 21.30 -13.67
C ASP A 101 15.41 21.97 -12.64
N ILE A 102 15.50 21.48 -11.41
CA ILE A 102 14.71 21.97 -10.26
C ILE A 102 15.58 22.03 -9.01
N ASN A 103 15.07 22.71 -7.99
CA ASN A 103 15.60 22.64 -6.63
C ASN A 103 14.42 22.41 -5.68
N ALA A 104 14.49 21.36 -4.88
CA ALA A 104 13.39 20.97 -4.00
C ALA A 104 13.90 20.23 -2.75
N THR A 105 13.00 20.00 -1.81
CA THR A 105 13.27 19.21 -0.60
C THR A 105 12.09 18.30 -0.31
N PHE A 106 12.33 17.01 -0.24
CA PHE A 106 11.34 16.01 0.18
C PHE A 106 11.54 15.67 1.66
N THR A 107 10.48 15.86 2.43
CA THR A 107 10.44 15.65 3.88
C THR A 107 9.42 14.57 4.21
N SER A 108 9.83 13.55 4.96
CA SER A 108 9.01 12.39 5.34
C SER A 108 8.00 12.68 6.44
N TRP A 109 7.20 11.65 6.77
CA TRP A 109 6.23 11.60 7.87
C TRP A 109 6.79 11.96 9.25
N ASN A 110 8.08 11.71 9.49
CA ASN A 110 8.76 12.02 10.76
C ASN A 110 9.65 13.28 10.68
N LYS A 111 9.40 14.18 9.72
CA LYS A 111 10.15 15.44 9.50
C LYS A 111 11.59 15.28 9.05
N ARG A 112 12.08 14.06 8.81
CA ARG A 112 13.40 13.87 8.25
C ARG A 112 13.42 14.32 6.81
N THR A 113 14.47 15.03 6.42
CA THR A 113 14.71 15.30 5.02
C THR A 113 15.31 14.04 4.42
N ILE A 114 14.66 13.46 3.41
CA ILE A 114 15.13 12.23 2.76
C ILE A 114 15.88 12.55 1.47
N ALA A 115 15.47 13.61 0.77
CA ALA A 115 16.12 14.06 -0.45
C ALA A 115 16.07 15.58 -0.59
N LYS A 116 17.17 16.20 -1.03
CA LYS A 116 17.29 17.66 -1.11
C LYS A 116 18.31 18.12 -2.14
N GLY A 117 18.03 19.25 -2.76
CA GLY A 117 19.00 20.00 -3.55
C GLY A 117 18.63 20.11 -5.02
N LYS A 118 19.62 20.43 -5.84
CA LYS A 118 19.47 20.52 -7.30
C LYS A 118 19.23 19.13 -7.87
N GLY A 119 18.20 18.99 -8.68
CA GLY A 119 17.82 17.73 -9.30
C GLY A 119 17.04 17.96 -10.57
N LYS A 120 16.31 16.93 -11.00
CA LYS A 120 15.54 16.95 -12.25
C LYS A 120 14.08 16.63 -11.98
N ILE A 121 13.20 17.28 -12.72
CA ILE A 121 11.79 16.89 -12.85
C ILE A 121 11.59 16.24 -14.21
N PHE A 122 10.85 15.14 -14.21
CA PHE A 122 10.39 14.45 -15.40
C PHE A 122 8.87 14.54 -15.47
N VAL A 123 8.33 14.94 -16.62
CA VAL A 123 6.88 15.03 -16.87
C VAL A 123 6.52 14.22 -18.11
N PRO A 124 5.35 13.54 -18.13
CA PRO A 124 4.92 12.78 -19.29
C PRO A 124 4.57 13.71 -20.45
N LYS A 125 4.64 13.20 -21.69
CA LYS A 125 4.15 13.95 -22.85
C LYS A 125 2.64 14.21 -22.69
N PRO A 126 2.16 15.41 -23.06
CA PRO A 126 0.74 15.65 -23.22
C PRO A 126 0.13 14.64 -24.21
N LEU A 127 -1.13 14.27 -24.00
CA LEU A 127 -1.85 13.42 -24.94
C LEU A 127 -2.02 14.14 -26.28
N ILE A 128 -1.64 13.49 -27.38
CA ILE A 128 -1.80 14.01 -28.75
C ILE A 128 -3.30 14.11 -29.11
N ARG A 129 -4.08 13.10 -28.72
CA ARG A 129 -5.55 13.08 -28.85
C ARG A 129 -6.18 13.11 -27.48
N LYS A 130 -6.96 14.15 -27.20
CA LYS A 130 -7.74 14.30 -25.97
C LYS A 130 -9.22 14.10 -26.29
N PRO A 131 -10.02 13.51 -25.39
CA PRO A 131 -11.47 13.52 -25.52
C PRO A 131 -11.98 14.96 -25.71
N LEU A 132 -12.90 15.18 -26.64
CA LEU A 132 -13.42 16.51 -26.97
C LEU A 132 -14.01 17.23 -25.73
N SER A 133 -14.62 16.48 -24.81
CA SER A 133 -15.20 16.98 -23.55
C SER A 133 -14.17 17.54 -22.56
N HIS A 134 -12.87 17.26 -22.73
CA HIS A 134 -11.80 17.64 -21.79
C HIS A 134 -10.52 18.09 -22.49
N LYS A 135 -10.64 18.69 -23.69
CA LYS A 135 -9.50 19.05 -24.56
C LYS A 135 -8.46 19.96 -23.90
N ASN A 136 -8.84 20.72 -22.88
CA ASN A 136 -7.95 21.63 -22.15
C ASN A 136 -7.50 21.11 -20.79
N ASP A 137 -7.88 19.90 -20.40
CA ASP A 137 -7.66 19.46 -19.03
C ASP A 137 -6.25 18.88 -18.83
N HIS A 138 -5.51 19.44 -17.88
CA HIS A 138 -4.17 19.00 -17.51
C HIS A 138 -4.21 17.66 -16.74
N ILE A 139 -5.39 17.23 -16.30
CA ILE A 139 -5.60 16.05 -15.43
C ILE A 139 -5.07 14.74 -16.00
N TYR A 140 -4.83 14.64 -17.30
CA TYR A 140 -4.35 13.41 -17.94
C TYR A 140 -2.83 13.22 -17.86
N TYR A 141 -2.10 14.28 -17.50
CA TYR A 141 -0.63 14.32 -17.54
C TYR A 141 -0.01 15.21 -16.45
N ASP A 142 -0.80 15.70 -15.50
CA ASP A 142 -0.33 16.53 -14.38
C ASP A 142 0.31 15.68 -13.28
N MET A 143 1.37 14.97 -13.66
CA MET A 143 2.19 14.13 -12.80
C MET A 143 3.66 14.34 -13.10
N ALA A 144 4.49 14.13 -12.11
CA ALA A 144 5.92 14.32 -12.20
C ALA A 144 6.67 13.33 -11.32
N ILE A 145 7.81 12.86 -11.82
CA ILE A 145 8.83 12.21 -11.01
C ILE A 145 9.96 13.20 -10.81
N LEU A 146 10.36 13.42 -9.57
CA LEU A 146 11.50 14.24 -9.20
C LEU A 146 12.66 13.30 -8.88
N LYS A 147 13.80 13.50 -9.53
CA LYS A 147 15.08 12.88 -9.18
C LYS A 147 15.88 13.89 -8.37
N LEU A 148 15.99 13.66 -7.07
CA LEU A 148 16.70 14.54 -6.13
C LEU A 148 17.86 13.79 -5.46
N PRO A 149 18.96 14.47 -5.08
CA PRO A 149 20.01 13.86 -4.29
C PRO A 149 19.45 13.31 -2.97
N THR A 150 19.73 12.05 -2.68
CA THR A 150 19.41 11.39 -1.42
C THR A 150 20.29 11.97 -0.32
N VAL A 151 19.69 12.26 0.82
CA VAL A 151 20.41 12.70 2.03
C VAL A 151 20.21 11.76 3.21
N ASP A 152 19.18 10.91 3.17
CA ASP A 152 18.83 10.00 4.25
C ASP A 152 18.00 8.82 3.72
N ILE A 153 17.92 7.75 4.51
CA ILE A 153 17.06 6.59 4.23
C ILE A 153 15.72 6.81 4.93
N LEU A 154 14.62 6.54 4.23
CA LEU A 154 13.30 6.59 4.85
C LEU A 154 13.10 5.36 5.74
N LEU A 155 13.10 5.58 7.06
CA LEU A 155 12.87 4.54 8.05
C LEU A 155 11.45 4.64 8.65
N ASP A 156 10.92 3.50 9.08
CA ASP A 156 9.69 3.40 9.86
C ASP A 156 9.94 3.72 11.34
N GLN A 157 8.93 3.54 12.17
CA GLN A 157 9.01 3.80 13.62
C GLN A 157 9.93 2.84 14.37
N PHE A 158 10.27 1.69 13.78
CA PHE A 158 11.14 0.67 14.36
C PHE A 158 12.58 0.73 13.82
N GLY A 159 12.85 1.65 12.88
CA GLY A 159 14.16 1.82 12.26
C GLY A 159 14.39 0.97 11.01
N PHE A 160 13.36 0.31 10.48
CA PHE A 160 13.46 -0.44 9.22
C PHE A 160 13.23 0.44 8.01
N PRO A 161 13.91 0.19 6.87
CA PRO A 161 13.61 0.85 5.62
C PRO A 161 12.14 0.67 5.22
N VAL A 162 11.47 1.78 4.92
CA VAL A 162 10.08 1.75 4.44
C VAL A 162 10.04 1.14 3.03
N PRO A 163 9.19 0.14 2.76
CA PRO A 163 9.12 -0.49 1.45
C PRO A 163 8.58 0.46 0.38
N SER A 164 9.15 0.35 -0.83
CA SER A 164 8.64 1.07 -2.01
C SER A 164 7.16 0.77 -2.28
N PRO A 165 6.37 1.76 -2.73
CA PRO A 165 4.96 1.58 -3.02
C PRO A 165 4.75 0.69 -4.26
N ILE A 166 3.66 -0.07 -4.27
CA ILE A 166 3.24 -0.87 -5.42
C ILE A 166 2.37 -0.01 -6.32
N LEU A 167 2.70 0.07 -7.60
CA LEU A 167 1.95 0.81 -8.60
C LEU A 167 0.96 -0.11 -9.30
N ASN A 168 -0.29 0.34 -9.39
CA ASN A 168 -1.32 -0.36 -10.14
C ASN A 168 -1.17 -0.07 -11.64
N ASP A 169 -0.79 -1.10 -12.37
CA ASP A 169 -0.71 -1.11 -13.83
C ASP A 169 -1.97 -1.67 -14.51
N ASN A 170 -2.95 -2.10 -13.71
CA ASN A 170 -4.27 -2.51 -14.19
C ASN A 170 -5.27 -1.35 -14.21
N PHE A 171 -6.36 -1.49 -14.97
CA PHE A 171 -7.43 -0.49 -14.96
C PHE A 171 -8.27 -0.59 -13.68
N LEU A 172 -8.43 0.54 -12.99
CA LEU A 172 -9.26 0.64 -11.79
C LEU A 172 -10.75 0.65 -12.18
N LYS A 173 -11.59 -0.04 -11.41
CA LYS A 173 -13.04 -0.09 -11.63
C LYS A 173 -13.74 1.10 -10.97
N LYS A 174 -14.90 1.50 -11.53
CA LYS A 174 -15.80 2.47 -10.90
C LYS A 174 -16.26 1.93 -9.55
N ASN A 175 -16.54 2.81 -8.62
CA ASN A 175 -16.92 2.49 -7.24
C ASN A 175 -15.80 1.81 -6.41
N ALA A 176 -14.55 1.84 -6.88
CA ALA A 176 -13.42 1.43 -6.05
C ALA A 176 -13.25 2.40 -4.87
N LYS A 177 -13.22 1.85 -3.65
CA LYS A 177 -12.84 2.59 -2.45
C LYS A 177 -11.36 2.91 -2.53
N VAL A 178 -11.01 4.18 -2.35
CA VAL A 178 -9.64 4.65 -2.33
C VAL A 178 -9.37 5.42 -1.05
N SER A 179 -8.14 5.32 -0.57
CA SER A 179 -7.62 6.15 0.50
C SER A 179 -6.56 7.09 -0.03
N PHE A 180 -6.28 8.16 0.71
CA PHE A 180 -5.20 9.09 0.42
C PHE A 180 -4.70 9.71 1.72
N VAL A 181 -3.43 10.10 1.70
CA VAL A 181 -2.80 10.83 2.79
C VAL A 181 -2.26 12.16 2.27
N GLY A 182 -2.58 13.24 2.98
CA GLY A 182 -2.38 14.62 2.55
C GLY A 182 -1.62 15.46 3.57
N TYR A 183 -1.09 16.62 3.15
CA TYR A 183 -0.25 17.52 3.95
C TYR A 183 -0.64 19.01 3.91
N GLY A 184 -1.53 19.45 3.03
CA GLY A 184 -2.17 20.77 3.09
C GLY A 184 -2.95 21.08 4.41
N LEU A 185 -3.79 22.11 4.49
CA LEU A 185 -4.68 22.58 5.63
C LEU A 185 -5.71 21.57 6.12
N TRP A 186 -6.60 21.85 7.05
CA TRP A 186 -7.69 20.92 7.35
C TRP A 186 -9.02 21.61 7.13
N GLY A 187 -10.10 20.84 7.05
CA GLY A 187 -11.44 21.40 7.03
C GLY A 187 -12.52 20.36 7.22
N VAL A 188 -13.71 20.85 7.53
CA VAL A 188 -14.95 20.06 7.68
C VAL A 188 -16.04 20.78 6.88
N GLY A 189 -16.66 20.07 5.94
CA GLY A 189 -17.64 20.67 5.02
C GLY A 189 -17.04 21.85 4.25
N ASN A 190 -17.65 23.02 4.40
CA ASN A 190 -17.18 24.26 3.76
C ASN A 190 -16.21 25.08 4.64
N ASP A 191 -16.00 24.68 5.90
CA ASP A 191 -15.09 25.36 6.82
C ASP A 191 -13.68 24.76 6.72
N ILE A 192 -12.80 25.47 6.02
CA ILE A 192 -11.45 25.03 5.69
C ILE A 192 -10.50 26.17 6.02
N SER A 193 -9.51 25.93 6.87
CA SER A 193 -8.63 26.99 7.35
C SER A 193 -7.18 26.58 7.43
N ASN A 194 -6.32 27.54 7.09
CA ASN A 194 -4.87 27.43 7.17
C ASN A 194 -4.34 27.31 8.59
N ASP A 195 -5.17 27.64 9.57
CA ASP A 195 -4.82 27.64 10.98
C ASP A 195 -5.15 26.30 11.65
N TYR A 196 -6.01 25.48 11.03
CA TYR A 196 -6.37 24.15 11.54
C TYR A 196 -5.15 23.23 11.46
N LYS A 197 -4.69 22.75 12.61
CA LYS A 197 -3.46 21.96 12.77
C LYS A 197 -3.66 21.06 13.99
N PRO A 198 -2.92 19.94 14.11
CA PRO A 198 -3.09 19.10 15.27
C PRO A 198 -2.68 19.84 16.55
N ALA A 199 -3.34 19.52 17.66
CA ALA A 199 -2.95 19.95 18.99
C ALA A 199 -1.61 19.30 19.40
N TYR A 200 -1.39 18.06 18.95
CA TYR A 200 -0.22 17.24 19.29
C TYR A 200 0.52 16.75 18.05
N GLY A 201 1.84 16.64 18.16
CA GLY A 201 2.66 16.35 16.99
C GLY A 201 2.79 17.57 16.08
N GLN A 202 3.80 17.55 15.21
CA GLN A 202 4.26 18.77 14.56
C GLN A 202 4.03 18.80 13.04
N GLN A 203 3.32 17.84 12.46
CA GLN A 203 3.00 17.81 11.04
C GLN A 203 1.50 17.74 10.81
N ARG A 204 1.03 18.64 9.95
CA ARG A 204 -0.31 18.61 9.40
C ARG A 204 -0.38 17.49 8.36
N ARG A 205 -0.90 16.33 8.76
CA ARG A 205 -1.04 15.13 7.96
C ARG A 205 -2.35 14.43 8.34
N LEU A 206 -3.16 14.03 7.37
CA LEU A 206 -4.39 13.28 7.62
C LEU A 206 -4.57 12.15 6.63
N TYR A 207 -5.31 11.14 7.08
CA TYR A 207 -5.90 10.09 6.28
C TYR A 207 -7.30 10.48 5.81
N GLY A 208 -7.64 10.10 4.58
CA GLY A 208 -8.97 10.27 4.02
C GLY A 208 -9.37 9.07 3.17
N GLU A 209 -10.67 8.76 3.12
CA GLU A 209 -11.22 7.80 2.17
C GLU A 209 -12.34 8.39 1.34
N ASN A 210 -12.43 7.92 0.10
CA ASN A 210 -13.56 8.16 -0.77
C ASN A 210 -13.73 6.98 -1.74
N ILE A 211 -14.64 7.12 -2.68
CA ILE A 211 -14.95 6.16 -3.72
C ILE A 211 -14.78 6.85 -5.07
N VAL A 212 -14.13 6.18 -6.02
CA VAL A 212 -14.05 6.65 -7.41
C VAL A 212 -15.46 6.67 -8.02
N THR A 213 -16.05 7.86 -8.04
CA THR A 213 -17.44 8.05 -8.49
C THR A 213 -17.54 8.08 -10.01
N HIS A 214 -16.49 8.49 -10.71
CA HIS A 214 -16.45 8.49 -12.17
C HIS A 214 -15.07 8.15 -12.72
N ILE A 215 -15.04 7.43 -13.83
CA ILE A 215 -13.84 7.22 -14.63
C ILE A 215 -13.97 8.08 -15.88
N ILE A 216 -13.19 9.17 -15.94
CA ILE A 216 -13.20 10.09 -17.07
C ILE A 216 -12.57 9.41 -18.29
N SER A 217 -11.46 8.70 -18.06
CA SER A 217 -10.81 7.84 -19.04
C SER A 217 -9.84 6.89 -18.34
N GLN A 218 -9.13 6.05 -19.11
CA GLN A 218 -8.00 5.26 -18.58
C GLN A 218 -6.86 6.14 -18.00
N HIS A 219 -6.88 7.45 -18.26
CA HIS A 219 -5.87 8.40 -17.80
C HIS A 219 -6.33 9.26 -16.61
N ALA A 220 -7.61 9.27 -16.24
CA ALA A 220 -8.08 10.13 -15.17
C ALA A 220 -9.33 9.60 -14.46
N PHE A 221 -9.35 9.84 -13.15
CA PHE A 221 -10.42 9.50 -12.24
C PHE A 221 -10.98 10.75 -11.58
N LEU A 222 -12.19 10.62 -11.07
CA LEU A 222 -12.89 11.67 -10.37
C LEU A 222 -13.58 11.07 -9.13
N ILE A 223 -13.46 11.78 -8.01
CA ILE A 223 -14.10 11.46 -6.73
C ILE A 223 -14.91 12.67 -6.29
N TRP A 224 -16.09 12.46 -5.70
CA TRP A 224 -16.96 13.52 -5.18
C TRP A 224 -17.14 13.35 -3.68
N LEU A 225 -17.15 14.46 -2.94
CA LEU A 225 -17.68 14.45 -1.59
C LEU A 225 -19.20 14.49 -1.69
N VAL A 226 -19.84 13.58 -0.97
CA VAL A 226 -21.28 13.66 -0.77
C VAL A 226 -21.49 13.97 0.71
N ASN A 227 -22.06 15.13 0.99
CA ASN A 227 -22.39 15.53 2.35
C ASN A 227 -23.27 14.43 2.99
N ASN A 228 -22.98 14.10 4.25
CA ASN A 228 -23.69 13.08 5.04
C ASN A 228 -23.58 11.63 4.53
N ASN A 229 -22.49 11.28 3.84
CA ASN A 229 -22.20 9.89 3.46
C ASN A 229 -20.97 9.35 4.20
N SER A 230 -21.18 8.38 5.09
CA SER A 230 -20.10 7.72 5.86
C SER A 230 -19.15 6.88 5.00
N ASN A 231 -19.51 6.56 3.75
CA ASN A 231 -18.67 5.79 2.82
C ASN A 231 -17.91 6.68 1.81
N LYS A 232 -18.15 7.99 1.79
CA LYS A 232 -17.51 8.98 0.91
C LYS A 232 -17.25 10.27 1.69
N TRP A 233 -16.25 10.21 2.56
CA TRP A 233 -16.17 11.16 3.67
C TRP A 233 -14.98 12.11 3.63
N ALA A 234 -14.03 11.92 2.71
CA ALA A 234 -12.89 12.83 2.56
C ALA A 234 -12.68 13.31 1.13
N LEU A 235 -12.07 14.50 0.97
CA LEU A 235 -11.50 14.95 -0.30
C LEU A 235 -10.12 15.59 -0.13
N PRO A 236 -9.15 15.29 -1.02
CA PRO A 236 -7.94 16.10 -1.14
C PRO A 236 -8.29 17.55 -1.48
N THR A 237 -7.50 18.50 -0.96
CA THR A 237 -7.66 19.93 -1.29
C THR A 237 -6.29 20.59 -1.52
N THR A 238 -6.19 21.92 -1.47
CA THR A 238 -5.04 22.71 -1.95
C THR A 238 -3.68 22.31 -1.34
N GLY A 239 -2.80 21.63 -2.07
CA GLY A 239 -1.50 21.22 -1.51
C GLY A 239 -1.49 19.78 -0.95
N ASP A 240 -2.63 19.10 -1.02
CA ASP A 240 -2.64 17.65 -1.23
C ASP A 240 -2.38 17.28 -2.69
N SER A 241 -2.19 18.26 -3.58
CA SER A 241 -1.69 18.02 -4.93
C SER A 241 -0.47 17.10 -4.89
N GLY A 242 -0.49 16.05 -5.70
CA GLY A 242 0.51 14.99 -5.71
C GLY A 242 0.28 13.86 -4.71
N SER A 243 -0.75 13.92 -3.85
CA SER A 243 -1.10 12.81 -2.96
C SER A 243 -1.50 11.57 -3.76
N ALA A 244 -0.88 10.45 -3.40
CA ALA A 244 -1.21 9.14 -3.91
C ALA A 244 -2.63 8.74 -3.49
N TRP A 245 -3.38 8.18 -4.45
CA TRP A 245 -4.62 7.46 -4.18
C TRP A 245 -4.27 5.98 -4.09
N TRP A 246 -4.65 5.35 -2.99
CA TRP A 246 -4.36 3.96 -2.68
C TRP A 246 -5.64 3.14 -2.78
N TYR A 247 -5.53 1.95 -3.35
CA TYR A 247 -6.62 0.99 -3.47
C TYR A 247 -6.16 -0.33 -2.85
N LYS A 248 -7.03 -0.96 -2.05
CA LYS A 248 -6.76 -2.29 -1.51
C LYS A 248 -7.13 -3.35 -2.56
N HIS A 249 -6.11 -3.93 -3.21
CA HIS A 249 -6.28 -5.02 -4.17
C HIS A 249 -5.78 -6.34 -3.56
N LYS A 250 -6.71 -7.21 -3.15
CA LYS A 250 -6.37 -8.53 -2.54
C LYS A 250 -5.32 -8.37 -1.43
N GLY A 251 -5.58 -7.46 -0.51
CA GLY A 251 -4.68 -7.13 0.59
C GLY A 251 -3.53 -6.18 0.32
N LEU A 252 -3.18 -5.97 -0.95
CA LEU A 252 -2.11 -5.05 -1.32
C LEU A 252 -2.65 -3.62 -1.39
N ASN A 253 -2.00 -2.71 -0.70
CA ASN A 253 -2.19 -1.27 -0.91
C ASN A 253 -1.43 -0.87 -2.18
N VAL A 254 -2.18 -0.58 -3.25
CA VAL A 254 -1.62 -0.19 -4.54
C VAL A 254 -1.96 1.25 -4.88
N MET A 255 -0.96 1.99 -5.36
CA MET A 255 -1.14 3.35 -5.84
C MET A 255 -1.83 3.30 -7.21
N VAL A 256 -2.95 4.00 -7.35
CA VAL A 256 -3.79 3.96 -8.57
C VAL A 256 -3.82 5.30 -9.31
N ALA A 257 -3.61 6.40 -8.58
CA ALA A 257 -3.62 7.74 -9.12
C ALA A 257 -2.86 8.72 -8.21
N ILE A 258 -2.72 9.97 -8.67
CA ILE A 258 -2.34 11.09 -7.83
C ILE A 258 -3.32 12.25 -7.95
N THR A 259 -3.51 13.01 -6.88
CA THR A 259 -4.33 14.23 -6.86
C THR A 259 -3.74 15.30 -7.77
N THR A 260 -4.54 15.78 -8.71
CA THR A 260 -4.19 16.91 -9.60
C THR A 260 -4.91 18.20 -9.23
N LYS A 261 -6.14 18.07 -8.73
CA LYS A 261 -6.99 19.20 -8.39
C LYS A 261 -8.03 18.76 -7.36
N GLY A 262 -8.31 19.62 -6.38
CA GLY A 262 -9.47 19.52 -5.48
C GLY A 262 -10.15 20.89 -5.40
N LYS A 263 -11.47 20.95 -5.63
CA LYS A 263 -12.29 22.18 -5.53
C LYS A 263 -13.78 21.82 -5.44
N ASP A 264 -14.62 22.63 -4.82
CA ASP A 264 -16.10 22.58 -4.96
C ASP A 264 -16.69 21.15 -4.80
N ASN A 265 -16.29 20.41 -3.75
CA ASN A 265 -16.73 19.04 -3.47
C ASN A 265 -16.34 17.97 -4.51
N LEU A 266 -15.35 18.23 -5.36
CA LEU A 266 -14.76 17.24 -6.25
C LEU A 266 -13.23 17.24 -6.18
N ALA A 267 -12.64 16.08 -6.42
CA ALA A 267 -11.22 15.96 -6.72
C ALA A 267 -10.96 15.10 -7.95
N LEU A 268 -9.92 15.49 -8.69
CA LEU A 268 -9.48 14.85 -9.93
C LEU A 268 -8.13 14.18 -9.70
N GLY A 269 -8.03 12.93 -10.12
CA GLY A 269 -6.82 12.13 -10.03
C GLY A 269 -6.28 11.73 -11.40
N SER A 270 -4.98 11.90 -11.64
CA SER A 270 -4.34 11.31 -12.82
C SER A 270 -4.10 9.82 -12.58
N SER A 271 -4.65 8.96 -13.44
CA SER A 271 -4.47 7.49 -13.38
C SER A 271 -3.04 7.09 -13.77
N LEU A 272 -2.50 6.08 -13.07
CA LEU A 272 -1.16 5.54 -13.34
C LEU A 272 -1.13 4.47 -14.42
N SER A 273 -2.21 3.72 -14.60
CA SER A 273 -2.24 2.49 -15.42
C SER A 273 -1.75 2.67 -16.87
N LYS A 274 -1.94 3.86 -17.45
CA LYS A 274 -1.48 4.20 -18.81
C LYS A 274 -0.17 4.99 -18.84
N LYS A 275 0.52 5.07 -17.71
CA LYS A 275 1.74 5.86 -17.52
C LYS A 275 2.89 5.01 -16.97
N ILE A 276 2.68 3.72 -16.75
CA ILE A 276 3.68 2.79 -16.21
C ILE A 276 4.95 2.75 -17.05
N ASP A 277 4.85 2.64 -18.38
CA ASP A 277 6.03 2.65 -19.26
C ASP A 277 6.84 3.94 -19.13
N TRP A 278 6.14 5.07 -19.00
CA TRP A 278 6.80 6.35 -18.76
C TRP A 278 7.44 6.41 -17.37
N ILE A 279 6.75 5.93 -16.33
CA ILE A 279 7.30 5.87 -14.96
C ILE A 279 8.58 5.03 -14.96
N LYS A 280 8.56 3.84 -15.57
CA LYS A 280 9.72 2.94 -15.72
C LYS A 280 10.86 3.57 -16.50
N SER A 281 10.56 4.39 -17.52
CA SER A 281 11.59 5.10 -18.27
C SER A 281 12.36 6.15 -17.44
N VAL A 282 11.80 6.57 -16.30
CA VAL A 282 12.43 7.52 -15.37
C VAL A 282 13.06 6.80 -14.18
N TYR A 283 12.35 5.81 -13.61
CA TYR A 283 12.79 4.98 -12.50
C TYR A 283 12.35 3.54 -12.77
N SER A 284 13.30 2.69 -13.17
CA SER A 284 13.03 1.30 -13.59
C SER A 284 12.55 0.42 -12.45
N ASP A 285 13.00 0.69 -11.23
CA ASP A 285 12.85 -0.23 -10.08
C ASP A 285 11.50 -0.02 -9.35
N VAL A 286 10.48 0.47 -10.05
CA VAL A 286 9.11 0.58 -9.51
C VAL A 286 8.47 -0.80 -9.37
N LYS A 287 7.84 -1.05 -8.21
CA LYS A 287 7.06 -2.27 -7.99
C LYS A 287 5.72 -2.15 -8.69
N LEU A 288 5.33 -3.15 -9.48
CA LEU A 288 4.04 -3.18 -10.18
C LEU A 288 3.11 -4.25 -9.62
N LEU A 289 1.80 -3.99 -9.66
CA LEU A 289 0.79 -4.95 -9.22
C LEU A 289 0.82 -6.24 -10.06
N SER A 290 0.87 -6.14 -11.39
CA SER A 290 0.94 -7.33 -12.27
C SER A 290 2.15 -8.23 -11.99
N ARG A 291 3.19 -7.67 -11.37
CA ARG A 291 4.45 -8.32 -11.06
C ARG A 291 4.55 -8.81 -9.62
N THR A 292 3.48 -8.64 -8.84
CA THR A 292 3.48 -9.15 -7.48
C THR A 292 3.43 -10.68 -7.44
N PHE A 293 2.89 -11.34 -8.48
CA PHE A 293 2.95 -12.80 -8.68
C PHE A 293 2.88 -13.19 -10.17
N LEU A 294 4.00 -13.62 -10.72
CA LEU A 294 4.17 -14.14 -12.08
C LEU A 294 4.09 -15.68 -12.08
N THR A 295 3.75 -16.25 -13.24
CA THR A 295 3.80 -17.70 -13.49
C THR A 295 4.74 -18.00 -14.64
N ILE A 296 5.68 -18.93 -14.46
CA ILE A 296 6.71 -19.21 -15.48
C ILE A 296 6.10 -19.60 -16.83
N LYS A 297 4.98 -20.34 -16.82
CA LYS A 297 4.34 -20.82 -18.05
C LYS A 297 3.68 -19.70 -18.88
N LYS A 298 3.20 -18.63 -18.25
CA LYS A 298 2.49 -17.54 -18.94
C LYS A 298 3.37 -16.31 -19.14
N ASP A 299 4.31 -16.09 -18.24
CA ASP A 299 5.09 -14.86 -18.10
C ASP A 299 6.59 -15.10 -18.37
N ASN A 300 6.89 -16.10 -19.21
CA ASN A 300 8.26 -16.50 -19.52
C ASN A 300 9.05 -15.31 -20.10
N ASN A 301 10.23 -15.02 -19.53
CA ASN A 301 11.07 -13.87 -19.86
C ASN A 301 10.46 -12.46 -19.61
N ALA A 302 9.33 -12.33 -18.91
CA ALA A 302 8.68 -11.04 -18.67
C ALA A 302 9.03 -10.38 -17.32
N GLY A 303 9.63 -11.13 -16.40
CA GLY A 303 9.92 -10.69 -15.04
C GLY A 303 11.16 -9.82 -14.94
N GLU A 304 11.18 -8.97 -13.92
CA GLU A 304 12.33 -8.17 -13.51
C GLU A 304 12.83 -8.60 -12.13
N VAL A 305 14.03 -8.15 -11.76
CA VAL A 305 14.59 -8.42 -10.42
C VAL A 305 13.61 -7.91 -9.35
N GLY A 306 13.25 -8.76 -8.40
CA GLY A 306 12.25 -8.55 -7.35
C GLY A 306 10.88 -9.17 -7.63
N ASP A 307 10.65 -9.71 -8.84
CA ASP A 307 9.38 -10.34 -9.19
C ASP A 307 9.27 -11.74 -8.58
N TYR A 308 8.06 -12.09 -8.13
CA TYR A 308 7.77 -13.38 -7.52
C TYR A 308 7.22 -14.34 -8.56
N TYR A 309 7.77 -15.53 -8.65
CA TYR A 309 7.31 -16.59 -9.54
C TYR A 309 6.74 -17.75 -8.76
N GLN A 310 5.54 -18.18 -9.16
CA GLN A 310 4.96 -19.44 -8.73
C GLN A 310 5.38 -20.57 -9.69
N VAL A 311 5.92 -21.66 -9.13
CA VAL A 311 6.52 -22.77 -9.88
C VAL A 311 5.89 -24.08 -9.44
N LYS A 312 5.14 -24.74 -10.34
CA LYS A 312 4.58 -26.07 -10.07
C LYS A 312 5.65 -27.14 -10.25
N LYS A 313 5.91 -27.92 -9.21
CA LYS A 313 6.84 -29.04 -9.17
C LYS A 313 6.18 -30.33 -9.67
N GLN A 314 7.01 -31.34 -9.93
CA GLN A 314 6.55 -32.64 -10.46
C GLN A 314 5.67 -33.40 -9.46
N ASP A 315 5.90 -33.20 -8.15
CA ASP A 315 5.07 -33.69 -7.05
C ASP A 315 3.71 -32.95 -6.93
N GLY A 316 3.46 -31.96 -7.78
CA GLY A 316 2.23 -31.16 -7.77
C GLY A 316 2.28 -29.92 -6.88
N CYS A 317 3.31 -29.76 -6.06
CA CYS A 317 3.47 -28.65 -5.11
C CYS A 317 3.89 -27.36 -5.81
N TYR A 318 3.58 -26.21 -5.20
CA TYR A 318 4.03 -24.91 -5.69
C TYR A 318 5.15 -24.37 -4.82
N ASN A 319 6.28 -24.06 -5.45
CA ASN A 319 7.34 -23.27 -4.85
C ASN A 319 7.24 -21.83 -5.34
N TYR A 320 7.63 -20.90 -4.48
CA TYR A 320 7.67 -19.48 -4.76
C TYR A 320 9.10 -18.99 -4.70
N TYR A 321 9.52 -18.27 -5.73
CA TYR A 321 10.86 -17.70 -5.82
C TYR A 321 10.76 -16.22 -6.15
N GLU A 322 11.67 -15.43 -5.60
CA GLU A 322 11.91 -14.06 -6.02
C GLU A 322 13.10 -14.04 -7.00
N LEU A 323 12.93 -13.39 -8.16
CA LEU A 323 14.02 -13.24 -9.12
C LEU A 323 15.03 -12.23 -8.57
N SER A 324 16.22 -12.67 -8.17
CA SER A 324 17.27 -11.81 -7.60
C SER A 324 18.20 -11.21 -8.67
N LYS A 325 18.30 -11.85 -9.85
CA LYS A 325 19.15 -11.37 -10.95
C LYS A 325 18.66 -11.85 -12.32
N ILE A 326 18.72 -10.96 -13.31
CA ILE A 326 18.48 -11.31 -14.73
C ILE A 326 19.84 -11.54 -15.42
N THR A 327 19.97 -12.72 -16.03
CA THR A 327 21.06 -13.18 -16.88
C THR A 327 20.45 -13.83 -18.12
N ASN A 328 21.24 -14.06 -19.16
CA ASN A 328 20.78 -14.76 -20.37
C ASN A 328 20.18 -16.14 -20.08
N ASP A 329 20.54 -16.75 -18.95
CA ASP A 329 20.08 -18.09 -18.53
C ASP A 329 19.10 -18.07 -17.34
N SER A 330 18.62 -16.90 -16.89
CA SER A 330 17.77 -16.81 -15.68
C SER A 330 16.53 -17.70 -15.75
N TYR A 331 15.94 -17.88 -16.94
CA TYR A 331 14.75 -18.70 -17.14
C TYR A 331 15.05 -20.14 -17.55
N ARG A 332 16.32 -20.47 -17.80
CA ARG A 332 16.81 -21.84 -18.01
C ARG A 332 17.23 -22.53 -16.71
N ASN A 333 17.70 -21.74 -15.74
CA ASN A 333 18.20 -22.21 -14.44
C ASN A 333 17.20 -21.94 -13.31
N LEU A 334 15.96 -22.37 -13.49
CA LEU A 334 14.98 -22.36 -12.42
C LEU A 334 15.43 -23.33 -11.32
N PRO A 335 15.42 -22.93 -10.03
CA PRO A 335 15.84 -23.82 -8.97
C PRO A 335 14.91 -25.02 -8.89
N ASP A 336 15.48 -26.21 -9.02
CA ASP A 336 14.77 -27.45 -8.76
C ASP A 336 14.67 -27.77 -7.26
N SER A 337 15.47 -27.09 -6.43
CA SER A 337 15.52 -27.24 -4.97
C SER A 337 15.08 -25.98 -4.21
N HIS A 338 14.96 -26.09 -2.87
CA HIS A 338 14.70 -24.97 -1.95
C HIS A 338 15.90 -24.05 -1.73
N ASN A 339 16.93 -24.17 -2.56
CA ASN A 339 18.14 -23.37 -2.43
C ASN A 339 18.05 -22.16 -3.34
N ASP A 340 18.54 -21.05 -2.80
CA ASP A 340 18.86 -19.88 -3.60
C ASP A 340 19.89 -20.28 -4.67
N ASN A 341 19.83 -19.61 -5.82
CA ASN A 341 20.89 -19.64 -6.82
C ASN A 341 21.25 -18.21 -7.23
N SER A 342 22.12 -18.09 -8.24
CA SER A 342 22.60 -16.77 -8.68
C SER A 342 21.51 -15.81 -9.17
N ASN A 343 20.34 -16.36 -9.55
CA ASN A 343 19.26 -15.64 -10.20
C ASN A 343 17.95 -15.66 -9.40
N TRP A 344 17.80 -16.60 -8.46
CA TRP A 344 16.55 -16.87 -7.79
C TRP A 344 16.78 -17.05 -6.30
N GLN A 345 15.90 -16.46 -5.49
CA GLN A 345 15.86 -16.68 -4.05
C GLN A 345 14.58 -17.42 -3.70
N PHE A 346 14.70 -18.50 -2.93
CA PHE A 346 13.55 -19.27 -2.47
C PHE A 346 12.79 -18.47 -1.42
N ARG A 347 11.48 -18.39 -1.61
CA ARG A 347 10.55 -17.65 -0.75
C ARG A 347 9.47 -18.54 -0.18
N GLY A 348 9.57 -19.85 -0.33
CA GLY A 348 8.67 -20.80 0.32
C GLY A 348 7.80 -21.61 -0.64
N PRO A 349 6.73 -22.23 -0.14
CA PRO A 349 6.16 -21.93 1.16
C PRO A 349 6.99 -22.49 2.34
N PHE A 350 7.14 -21.71 3.40
CA PHE A 350 7.71 -22.12 4.68
C PHE A 350 6.59 -22.51 5.65
N PHE A 351 6.87 -23.40 6.61
CA PHE A 351 5.96 -23.63 7.73
C PHE A 351 6.23 -22.65 8.86
N GLU A 352 5.17 -22.29 9.58
CA GLU A 352 5.18 -21.35 10.69
C GLU A 352 6.27 -21.63 11.74
N HIS A 353 6.73 -22.87 11.88
CA HIS A 353 7.68 -23.26 12.92
C HIS A 353 9.16 -23.32 12.50
N ASN A 354 9.47 -23.20 11.20
CA ASN A 354 10.75 -23.70 10.68
C ASN A 354 11.81 -22.64 10.34
N LYS A 355 11.55 -21.34 10.51
CA LYS A 355 12.53 -20.30 10.12
C LYS A 355 12.55 -19.14 11.10
N GLN A 356 13.69 -18.97 11.76
CA GLN A 356 13.92 -17.89 12.74
C GLN A 356 14.31 -16.56 12.05
N ASP A 357 14.83 -16.63 10.82
CA ASP A 357 15.29 -15.47 10.03
C ASP A 357 14.32 -15.16 8.89
N LEU A 358 13.17 -14.59 9.21
CA LEU A 358 12.17 -14.23 8.20
C LEU A 358 12.53 -12.92 7.51
N VAL A 359 12.46 -12.93 6.19
CA VAL A 359 12.65 -11.72 5.39
C VAL A 359 11.35 -11.32 4.72
N MET A 360 11.18 -10.00 4.54
CA MET A 360 10.07 -9.47 3.75
C MET A 360 10.03 -10.19 2.39
N GLY A 361 8.88 -10.77 2.06
CA GLY A 361 8.71 -11.56 0.86
C GLY A 361 8.44 -13.03 1.09
N ASP A 362 8.87 -13.60 2.22
CA ASP A 362 8.68 -15.01 2.53
C ASP A 362 7.19 -15.38 2.54
N ILE A 363 6.88 -16.53 1.94
CA ILE A 363 5.54 -17.09 1.79
C ILE A 363 5.43 -18.28 2.73
N PHE A 364 4.33 -18.34 3.46
CA PHE A 364 4.07 -19.30 4.50
C PHE A 364 2.87 -20.14 4.16
N LEU A 365 2.95 -21.43 4.48
CA LEU A 365 1.82 -22.31 4.57
C LEU A 365 1.41 -22.36 6.04
N TYR A 366 0.26 -21.76 6.33
CA TYR A 366 -0.36 -21.72 7.65
C TYR A 366 -1.43 -22.80 7.74
N ASP A 367 -1.39 -23.59 8.81
CA ASP A 367 -2.43 -24.54 9.15
C ASP A 367 -3.48 -23.84 10.02
N ASN A 368 -4.62 -23.53 9.41
CA ASN A 368 -5.66 -22.80 10.11
C ASN A 368 -6.46 -23.78 10.98
N SER A 369 -6.12 -23.82 12.28
CA SER A 369 -6.78 -24.68 13.26
C SER A 369 -8.30 -24.52 13.35
N GLU A 370 -8.85 -23.36 12.96
CA GLU A 370 -10.30 -23.10 13.02
C GLU A 370 -11.05 -23.65 11.80
N SER A 371 -10.42 -23.63 10.63
CA SER A 371 -11.04 -24.13 9.40
C SER A 371 -10.57 -25.52 8.96
N GLY A 372 -9.47 -26.02 9.54
CA GLY A 372 -8.80 -27.24 9.11
C GLY A 372 -8.24 -27.15 7.69
N GLU A 373 -8.09 -25.93 7.16
CA GLU A 373 -7.60 -25.68 5.81
C GLU A 373 -6.21 -25.06 5.83
N LEU A 374 -5.43 -25.38 4.78
CA LEU A 374 -4.16 -24.73 4.55
C LEU A 374 -4.29 -23.43 3.78
N GLU A 375 -3.55 -22.44 4.25
CA GLU A 375 -3.64 -21.07 3.79
C GLU A 375 -2.25 -20.52 3.49
N LEU A 376 -2.11 -19.80 2.37
CA LEU A 376 -0.86 -19.15 2.04
C LEU A 376 -0.86 -17.72 2.58
N PHE A 377 0.26 -17.30 3.18
CA PHE A 377 0.45 -15.92 3.62
C PHE A 377 1.80 -15.38 3.15
N LYS A 378 1.86 -14.14 2.68
CA LYS A 378 3.12 -13.45 2.35
C LYS A 378 3.49 -12.48 3.46
N LEU A 379 4.71 -12.58 3.97
CA LEU A 379 5.29 -11.62 4.89
C LEU A 379 5.60 -10.31 4.15
N ILE A 380 4.96 -9.22 4.54
CA ILE A 380 5.17 -7.88 3.97
C ILE A 380 5.85 -6.91 4.94
N SER A 381 5.86 -7.22 6.23
CA SER A 381 6.58 -6.46 7.24
C SER A 381 7.05 -7.39 8.35
N PRO A 382 8.36 -7.65 8.49
CA PRO A 382 8.88 -8.44 9.60
C PRO A 382 8.78 -7.61 10.89
N ASN A 383 7.91 -7.99 11.82
CA ASN A 383 7.92 -7.47 13.18
C ASN A 383 8.84 -8.34 14.05
N ILE A 384 9.97 -7.82 14.51
CA ILE A 384 11.07 -8.55 15.17
C ILE A 384 10.61 -9.47 16.33
N ASN A 385 9.48 -9.15 16.98
CA ASN A 385 8.96 -9.95 18.08
C ASN A 385 7.84 -10.91 17.61
N ASN A 386 8.15 -12.21 17.52
CA ASN A 386 7.21 -13.30 17.22
C ASN A 386 6.39 -13.11 15.93
N ILE A 387 7.07 -12.94 14.78
CA ILE A 387 6.45 -12.75 13.45
C ILE A 387 5.34 -13.78 13.16
N THR A 388 5.57 -15.04 13.50
CA THR A 388 4.67 -16.17 13.21
C THR A 388 3.37 -16.15 14.00
N LYS A 389 3.40 -15.75 15.28
CA LYS A 389 2.19 -15.59 16.12
C LYS A 389 1.24 -14.51 15.63
N THR A 390 1.66 -13.71 14.65
CA THR A 390 0.83 -12.66 14.07
C THR A 390 0.18 -13.06 12.76
N ILE A 391 0.30 -14.32 12.30
CA ILE A 391 -0.46 -14.77 11.12
C ILE A 391 -1.97 -14.72 11.43
N PRO A 392 -2.79 -14.00 10.62
CA PRO A 392 -4.24 -13.94 10.81
C PRO A 392 -4.90 -15.32 10.68
N LYS A 393 -5.83 -15.63 11.58
CA LYS A 393 -6.63 -16.88 11.54
C LYS A 393 -7.86 -16.78 10.62
N ASP A 394 -8.30 -15.57 10.32
CA ASP A 394 -9.59 -15.28 9.69
C ASP A 394 -9.48 -14.99 8.18
N ARG A 395 -8.40 -15.44 7.52
CA ARG A 395 -8.14 -15.19 6.09
C ARG A 395 -8.08 -13.71 5.73
N SER A 396 -7.82 -12.85 6.71
CA SER A 396 -7.61 -11.43 6.50
C SER A 396 -6.12 -11.13 6.31
N ASP A 397 -5.83 -9.99 5.70
CA ASP A 397 -4.49 -9.41 5.77
C ASP A 397 -4.34 -8.65 7.08
N ASN A 398 -3.10 -8.52 7.55
CA ASN A 398 -2.74 -7.58 8.59
C ASN A 398 -1.47 -6.80 8.23
N ASN A 399 -0.92 -6.08 9.21
CA ASN A 399 0.24 -5.21 9.01
C ASN A 399 1.52 -5.99 8.65
N SER A 400 1.57 -7.30 8.97
CA SER A 400 2.73 -8.15 8.71
C SER A 400 2.49 -9.12 7.57
N TRP A 401 1.25 -9.55 7.34
CA TRP A 401 0.91 -10.69 6.49
C TRP A 401 -0.17 -10.36 5.48
N ILE A 402 -0.01 -10.85 4.24
CA ILE A 402 -1.03 -10.82 3.20
C ILE A 402 -1.57 -12.22 3.00
N TYR A 403 -2.89 -12.38 3.09
CA TYR A 403 -3.54 -13.64 2.76
C TYR A 403 -3.46 -13.88 1.25
N MET A 404 -2.75 -14.93 0.87
CA MET A 404 -2.49 -15.34 -0.50
C MET A 404 -3.46 -16.43 -0.99
N LYS A 405 -4.66 -16.53 -0.42
CA LYS A 405 -5.73 -17.51 -0.75
C LYS A 405 -5.39 -18.95 -0.34
N LYS A 406 -6.37 -19.84 -0.46
CA LYS A 406 -6.20 -21.28 -0.24
C LYS A 406 -5.06 -21.79 -1.11
N ALA A 407 -4.20 -22.64 -0.56
CA ALA A 407 -3.36 -23.46 -1.40
C ALA A 407 -4.28 -24.41 -2.18
N ASP A 408 -4.10 -24.56 -3.49
CA ASP A 408 -4.68 -25.68 -4.25
C ASP A 408 -3.93 -26.99 -3.89
N ILE A 409 -3.74 -27.23 -2.60
CA ILE A 409 -3.02 -28.35 -2.02
C ILE A 409 -3.95 -28.98 -1.00
N GLU A 410 -4.55 -30.11 -1.34
CA GLU A 410 -5.32 -30.90 -0.38
C GLU A 410 -4.39 -31.42 0.73
N TYR A 411 -4.89 -31.56 1.96
CA TYR A 411 -4.09 -32.06 3.09
C TYR A 411 -3.40 -33.42 2.77
N SER A 412 -4.10 -34.29 2.03
CA SER A 412 -3.57 -35.57 1.52
C SER A 412 -2.39 -35.41 0.55
N GLN A 413 -2.29 -34.27 -0.16
CA GLN A 413 -1.18 -33.95 -1.04
C GLN A 413 0.06 -33.48 -0.27
N LEU A 414 -0.08 -32.95 0.96
CA LEU A 414 1.07 -32.64 1.82
C LEU A 414 1.83 -33.90 2.23
N ILE A 415 1.11 -34.96 2.57
CA ILE A 415 1.68 -36.25 2.97
C ILE A 415 2.49 -36.85 1.81
N ASN A 416 2.07 -36.56 0.58
CA ASN A 416 2.74 -37.02 -0.64
C ASN A 416 3.80 -36.05 -1.18
N CYS A 417 3.80 -34.79 -0.72
CA CYS A 417 4.84 -33.83 -1.07
C CYS A 417 6.08 -34.14 -0.22
N SER A 418 7.12 -34.69 -0.85
CA SER A 418 8.37 -35.06 -0.15
C SER A 418 8.97 -33.89 0.62
N THR A 419 8.76 -32.66 0.14
CA THR A 419 9.14 -31.41 0.80
C THR A 419 8.48 -31.19 2.16
N TYR A 420 7.23 -31.63 2.33
CA TYR A 420 6.40 -31.34 3.52
C TYR A 420 6.24 -32.55 4.44
N LYS A 421 6.58 -33.75 3.95
CA LYS A 421 6.44 -35.02 4.67
C LYS A 421 7.16 -35.03 6.02
N ASP A 422 8.34 -34.42 6.10
CA ASP A 422 9.16 -34.40 7.32
C ASP A 422 8.78 -33.27 8.30
N THR A 423 7.93 -32.33 7.87
CA THR A 423 7.58 -31.12 8.66
C THR A 423 6.13 -31.09 9.15
N VAL A 424 5.20 -31.76 8.46
CA VAL A 424 3.76 -31.72 8.77
C VAL A 424 3.31 -32.94 9.58
N TYR A 425 4.04 -34.06 9.48
CA TYR A 425 3.60 -35.32 10.09
C TYR A 425 4.70 -35.92 10.97
N LYS A 426 4.54 -35.79 12.29
CA LYS A 426 5.05 -36.82 13.20
C LYS A 426 3.91 -37.81 13.36
N GLU A 427 4.15 -39.09 13.08
CA GLU A 427 3.21 -40.11 13.54
C GLU A 427 2.97 -39.87 15.03
N PRO A 428 1.71 -39.79 15.49
CA PRO A 428 1.44 -39.70 16.90
C PRO A 428 2.15 -40.87 17.56
N THR A 429 2.84 -40.58 18.65
CA THR A 429 3.49 -41.62 19.43
C THR A 429 2.44 -42.65 19.86
N LEU A 430 2.88 -43.87 20.17
CA LEU A 430 2.00 -44.89 20.71
C LEU A 430 1.24 -44.37 21.95
N GLU A 431 1.89 -43.53 22.74
CA GLU A 431 1.33 -42.89 23.94
C GLU A 431 0.22 -41.87 23.60
N GLU A 432 0.44 -40.99 22.62
CA GLU A 432 -0.60 -40.05 22.12
C GLU A 432 -1.78 -40.79 21.48
N THR A 433 -1.50 -41.86 20.74
CA THR A 433 -2.53 -42.71 20.14
C THR A 433 -3.39 -43.40 21.20
N LEU A 434 -2.75 -43.92 22.26
CA LEU A 434 -3.45 -44.55 23.38
C LEU A 434 -4.25 -43.55 24.20
N ALA A 435 -3.75 -42.32 24.40
CA ALA A 435 -4.49 -41.25 25.07
C ALA A 435 -5.76 -40.87 24.30
N ALA A 436 -5.65 -40.67 22.99
CA ALA A 436 -6.82 -40.36 22.14
C ALA A 436 -7.84 -41.51 22.11
N LEU A 437 -7.38 -42.77 22.09
CA LEU A 437 -8.26 -43.94 22.18
C LEU A 437 -8.98 -44.02 23.54
N SER A 438 -8.30 -43.66 24.64
CA SER A 438 -8.88 -43.60 25.97
C SER A 438 -9.98 -42.53 26.06
N GLU A 439 -9.73 -41.33 25.51
CA GLU A 439 -10.74 -40.26 25.47
C GLU A 439 -11.97 -40.65 24.64
N LEU A 440 -11.76 -41.29 23.48
CA LEU A 440 -12.86 -41.79 22.66
C LEU A 440 -13.66 -42.89 23.37
N GLN A 441 -13.00 -43.76 24.12
CA GLN A 441 -13.64 -44.82 24.89
C GLN A 441 -14.48 -44.24 26.05
N GLU A 442 -14.01 -43.18 26.70
CA GLU A 442 -14.76 -42.46 27.72
C GLU A 442 -15.99 -41.77 27.12
N LEU A 443 -15.82 -41.13 25.95
CA LEU A 443 -16.91 -40.48 25.22
C LEU A 443 -18.00 -41.47 24.80
N PHE A 444 -17.61 -42.64 24.27
CA PHE A 444 -18.54 -43.72 23.93
C PHE A 444 -19.26 -44.26 25.16
N SER A 445 -18.54 -44.44 26.27
CA SER A 445 -19.14 -44.91 27.53
C SER A 445 -20.19 -43.93 28.05
N ASN A 446 -19.92 -42.63 27.93
CA ASN A 446 -20.86 -41.57 28.32
C ASN A 446 -22.10 -41.54 27.41
N ILE A 447 -21.94 -41.76 26.10
CA ILE A 447 -23.08 -41.82 25.16
C ILE A 447 -23.98 -43.02 25.48
N VAL A 448 -23.40 -44.21 25.68
CA VAL A 448 -24.16 -45.42 26.04
C VAL A 448 -24.91 -45.24 27.37
N PHE A 449 -24.28 -44.59 28.35
CA PHE A 449 -24.93 -44.26 29.63
C PHE A 449 -26.11 -43.29 29.45
N LEU A 450 -25.98 -42.28 28.59
CA LEU A 450 -27.05 -41.34 28.28
C LEU A 450 -28.22 -42.02 27.54
N GLU A 451 -27.95 -42.94 26.62
CA GLU A 451 -28.99 -43.74 25.96
C GLU A 451 -29.72 -44.67 26.94
N GLN A 452 -29.03 -45.26 27.91
CA GLN A 452 -29.65 -46.05 28.97
C GLN A 452 -30.54 -45.20 29.89
N LEU A 453 -30.09 -43.99 30.25
CA LEU A 453 -30.89 -43.04 31.01
C LEU A 453 -32.15 -42.60 30.24
N ALA A 454 -32.03 -42.33 28.95
CA ALA A 454 -33.18 -41.98 28.11
C ALA A 454 -34.22 -43.12 28.06
N ASN A 455 -33.77 -44.36 27.86
CA ASN A 455 -34.66 -45.54 27.86
C ASN A 455 -35.31 -45.82 29.22
N MET A 456 -34.68 -45.43 30.33
CA MET A 456 -35.29 -45.52 31.67
C MET A 456 -36.37 -44.46 31.90
N TYR A 457 -36.25 -43.29 31.28
CA TYR A 457 -37.23 -42.22 31.37
C TYR A 457 -38.45 -42.47 30.47
N ASP A 458 -38.30 -43.16 29.35
CA ASP A 458 -39.42 -43.48 28.44
C ASP A 458 -40.28 -44.68 28.91
N ASN A 459 -39.84 -45.42 29.94
CA ASN A 459 -40.55 -46.59 30.49
C ASN A 459 -41.20 -46.35 31.87
N ASN A 460 -41.26 -45.09 32.34
CA ASN A 460 -42.06 -44.66 33.51
C ASN A 460 -43.09 -43.63 33.06
#